data_AF-A0A2U1UYZ4-F1
#
_entry.id   AF-A0A2U1UYZ4-F1
#
_cell.length_a   1.000
_cell.length_b   1.000
_cell.length_c   1.000
_cell.angle_alpha   90.00
_cell.angle_beta   90.00
_cell.angle_gamma   90.00
#
_symmetry.space_group_name_H-M   'P 1'
#
loop_
_entity.id
_entity.type
_entity.pdbx_description
1 polymer ?
#
loop_
_entity_poly.entity_id
_entity_poly.type
_entity_poly.pdbx_seq_one_letter_code
_entity_poly.pdbx_strand_id
1 'polypeptide(L)'
;MKTLQILAIGLAVLMAGGEIARRAGTPTFIPLALDELAVAAALLWAAWRARHDETPPMIAAWAGYCGLVAGLLAENADYLIHGREKSGAVFYTVTLALMLLVGVWAVTRGLNLARRRR
;
A
#
# COMPACT_ATOMS: atom_id res chain seq x y z
N MET A 1 -11.34 -13.60 -3.30
CA MET A 1 -10.09 -13.39 -4.07
C MET A 1 -10.20 -12.27 -5.10
N LYS A 2 -11.17 -12.27 -6.03
CA LYS A 2 -11.32 -11.23 -7.06
C LYS A 2 -11.28 -9.79 -6.52
N THR A 3 -12.03 -9.48 -5.45
CA THR A 3 -12.03 -8.14 -4.84
C THR A 3 -10.65 -7.70 -4.37
N LEU A 4 -9.89 -8.60 -3.72
CA LEU A 4 -8.52 -8.30 -3.25
C LEU A 4 -7.56 -8.06 -4.42
N GLN A 5 -7.72 -8.80 -5.52
CA GLN A 5 -6.92 -8.60 -6.74
C GLN A 5 -7.20 -7.25 -7.38
N ILE A 6 -8.48 -6.89 -7.57
CA ILE A 6 -8.88 -5.62 -8.18
C ILE A 6 -8.35 -4.45 -7.35
N LEU A 7 -8.51 -4.50 -6.03
CA LEU A 7 -8.00 -3.47 -5.13
C LEU A 7 -6.47 -3.39 -5.16
N ALA A 8 -5.77 -4.53 -5.16
CA ALA A 8 -4.31 -4.57 -5.25
C ALA A 8 -3.82 -3.92 -6.55
N ILE A 9 -4.44 -4.25 -7.70
CA ILE A 9 -4.11 -3.64 -8.99
C ILE A 9 -4.36 -2.14 -8.97
N GLY A 10 -5.55 -1.71 -8.50
CA GLY A 10 -5.92 -0.30 -8.44
C GLY A 10 -4.96 0.52 -7.57
N LEU A 11 -4.62 0.04 -6.38
CA LEU A 11 -3.67 0.69 -5.49
C LEU A 11 -2.26 0.70 -6.04
N ALA A 12 -1.80 -0.41 -6.64
CA ALA A 12 -0.47 -0.45 -7.25
C ALA A 12 -0.32 0.58 -8.37
N VAL A 13 -1.34 0.70 -9.24
CA VAL A 13 -1.36 1.71 -10.30
C VAL A 13 -1.39 3.11 -9.72
N LEU A 14 -2.21 3.36 -8.70
CA LEU A 14 -2.33 4.68 -8.08
C LEU A 14 -1.01 5.11 -7.40
N MET A 15 -0.37 4.21 -6.65
CA MET A 15 0.90 4.49 -5.96
C MET A 15 2.03 4.71 -6.96
N ALA A 16 2.26 3.74 -7.86
CA ALA A 16 3.34 3.83 -8.84
C ALA A 16 3.12 5.02 -9.79
N GLY A 17 1.89 5.21 -10.26
CA GLY A 17 1.53 6.36 -11.10
C GLY A 17 1.71 7.69 -10.38
N GLY A 18 1.35 7.77 -9.09
CA GLY A 18 1.55 8.96 -8.27
C GLY A 18 3.03 9.33 -8.10
N GLU A 19 3.89 8.36 -7.80
CA GLU A 19 5.33 8.62 -7.66
C GLU A 19 6.00 8.93 -9.00
N ILE A 20 5.65 8.21 -10.07
CA ILE A 20 6.14 8.49 -11.42
C ILE A 20 5.72 9.91 -11.84
N ALA A 21 4.45 10.27 -11.69
CA ALA A 21 3.96 11.60 -12.06
C ALA A 21 4.64 12.73 -11.25
N ARG A 22 4.97 12.47 -9.97
CA ARG A 22 5.60 13.45 -9.10
C ARG A 22 7.09 13.63 -9.36
N ARG A 23 7.79 12.57 -9.77
CA ARG A 23 9.27 12.51 -9.72
C ARG A 23 9.94 12.14 -11.03
N ALA A 24 9.19 11.78 -12.08
CA ALA A 24 9.78 11.45 -13.37
C ALA A 24 10.69 12.59 -13.87
N GLY A 25 11.90 12.23 -14.28
CA GLY A 25 12.92 13.18 -14.73
C GLY A 25 13.75 13.82 -13.62
N THR A 26 13.50 13.51 -12.33
CA THR A 26 14.33 13.99 -11.22
C THR A 26 15.49 13.03 -10.92
N PRO A 27 16.68 13.51 -10.50
CA PRO A 27 17.80 12.66 -10.11
C PRO A 27 17.50 11.77 -8.90
N THR A 28 16.54 12.19 -8.08
CA THR A 28 16.14 11.52 -6.84
C THR A 28 14.94 10.60 -7.02
N PHE A 29 14.52 10.31 -8.26
CA PHE A 29 13.35 9.49 -8.53
C PHE A 29 13.45 8.09 -7.89
N ILE A 30 14.47 7.31 -8.26
CA ILE A 30 14.60 5.93 -7.77
C ILE A 30 14.72 5.89 -6.24
N PRO A 31 15.62 6.64 -5.57
CA PRO A 31 15.77 6.54 -4.12
C PRO A 31 14.51 6.91 -3.32
N LEU A 32 13.70 7.86 -3.82
CA LEU A 32 12.55 8.39 -3.10
C LEU A 32 11.20 7.76 -3.50
N ALA A 33 11.20 6.83 -4.45
CA ALA A 33 10.00 6.09 -4.88
C ALA A 33 10.18 4.56 -4.77
N LEU A 34 11.36 4.10 -4.31
CA LEU A 34 11.72 2.68 -4.37
C LEU A 34 10.74 1.82 -3.56
N ASP A 35 10.38 2.28 -2.38
CA ASP A 35 9.47 1.60 -1.47
C ASP A 35 8.03 1.55 -2.01
N GLU A 36 7.47 2.66 -2.52
CA GLU A 36 6.17 2.62 -3.18
C GLU A 36 6.17 1.73 -4.43
N LEU A 37 7.22 1.82 -5.25
CA LEU A 37 7.35 1.00 -6.47
C LEU A 37 7.53 -0.49 -6.14
N ALA A 38 8.30 -0.82 -5.10
CA ALA A 38 8.50 -2.20 -4.65
C ALA A 38 7.19 -2.80 -4.12
N VAL A 39 6.43 -2.06 -3.31
CA VAL A 39 5.13 -2.50 -2.82
C VAL A 39 4.11 -2.60 -3.96
N ALA A 40 4.09 -1.64 -4.89
CA ALA A 40 3.23 -1.70 -6.07
C ALA A 40 3.55 -2.94 -6.92
N ALA A 41 4.82 -3.23 -7.17
CA ALA A 41 5.25 -4.43 -7.87
C ALA A 41 4.83 -5.72 -7.14
N ALA A 42 4.97 -5.77 -5.82
CA ALA A 42 4.53 -6.91 -5.00
C ALA A 42 3.01 -7.13 -5.09
N LEU A 43 2.21 -6.06 -5.04
CA LEU A 43 0.74 -6.11 -5.20
C LEU A 43 0.34 -6.62 -6.59
N LEU A 44 0.98 -6.13 -7.65
CA LEU A 44 0.72 -6.57 -9.03
C LEU A 44 1.11 -8.04 -9.23
N TRP A 45 2.29 -8.43 -8.76
CA TRP A 45 2.76 -9.81 -8.83
C TRP A 45 1.83 -10.76 -8.08
N ALA A 46 1.41 -10.39 -6.87
CA ALA A 46 0.48 -11.17 -6.09
C ALA A 46 -0.91 -11.25 -6.75
N ALA A 47 -1.39 -10.17 -7.35
CA ALA A 47 -2.65 -10.16 -8.10
C ALA A 47 -2.60 -11.07 -9.33
N TRP A 48 -1.47 -11.09 -10.03
CA TRP A 48 -1.23 -12.01 -11.14
C TRP A 48 -1.18 -13.47 -10.67
N ARG A 49 -0.41 -13.79 -9.62
CA ARG A 49 -0.33 -15.15 -9.06
C ARG A 49 -1.65 -15.66 -8.50
N ALA A 50 -2.48 -14.78 -7.94
CA ALA A 50 -3.78 -15.15 -7.41
C ALA A 50 -4.77 -15.63 -8.49
N ARG A 51 -4.45 -15.50 -9.79
CA ARG A 51 -5.16 -16.20 -10.89
C ARG A 51 -5.05 -17.72 -10.79
N HIS A 52 -4.00 -18.23 -10.16
CA HIS A 52 -3.78 -19.65 -9.86
C HIS A 52 -4.28 -20.03 -8.45
N ASP A 53 -5.21 -19.25 -7.89
CA ASP A 53 -5.80 -19.50 -6.57
C ASP A 53 -4.81 -19.47 -5.38
N GLU A 54 -3.64 -18.86 -5.56
CA GLU A 54 -2.67 -18.71 -4.49
C GLU A 54 -3.02 -17.56 -3.54
N THR A 55 -3.35 -17.90 -2.30
CA THR A 55 -3.70 -16.93 -1.25
C THR A 55 -2.48 -16.35 -0.51
N PRO A 56 -1.39 -17.11 -0.21
CA PRO A 56 -0.25 -16.57 0.56
C PRO A 56 0.45 -15.36 -0.07
N PRO A 57 0.75 -15.32 -1.40
CA PRO A 57 1.36 -14.14 -2.02
C PRO A 57 0.53 -12.86 -1.85
N MET A 58 -0.80 -12.99 -1.96
CA MET A 58 -1.73 -11.88 -1.76
C MET A 58 -1.68 -11.34 -0.33
N ILE A 59 -1.67 -12.23 0.67
CA ILE A 59 -1.56 -11.82 2.08
C ILE A 59 -0.24 -11.08 2.32
N ALA A 60 0.88 -11.62 1.82
CA ALA A 60 2.20 -11.01 1.99
C ALA A 60 2.29 -9.62 1.34
N ALA A 61 1.77 -9.45 0.13
CA ALA A 61 1.77 -8.16 -0.55
C ALA A 61 0.92 -7.10 0.19
N TRP A 62 -0.28 -7.48 0.67
CA TRP A 62 -1.10 -6.59 1.48
C TRP A 62 -0.47 -6.26 2.84
N ALA A 63 0.26 -7.20 3.46
CA ALA A 63 1.02 -6.92 4.68
C ALA A 63 2.17 -5.94 4.43
N GLY A 64 2.88 -6.07 3.30
CA GLY A 64 3.90 -5.11 2.88
C GLY A 64 3.33 -3.71 2.65
N TYR A 65 2.16 -3.62 2.00
CA TYR A 65 1.41 -2.37 1.85
C TYR A 65 1.03 -1.75 3.20
N CYS A 66 0.54 -2.54 4.16
CA CYS A 66 0.27 -2.04 5.50
C CYS A 66 1.53 -1.48 6.17
N GLY A 67 2.68 -2.15 6.02
CA GLY A 67 3.95 -1.68 6.56
C GLY A 67 4.36 -0.31 6.00
N LEU A 68 4.29 -0.15 4.68
CA LEU A 68 4.54 1.12 4.00
C LEU A 68 3.61 2.23 4.51
N VAL A 69 2.30 2.00 4.48
CA VAL A 69 1.31 3.01 4.90
C VAL A 69 1.44 3.35 6.38
N ALA A 70 1.75 2.37 7.24
CA ALA A 70 1.98 2.62 8.65
C ALA A 70 3.24 3.47 8.90
N GLY A 71 4.31 3.25 8.13
CA GLY A 71 5.51 4.09 8.16
C GLY A 71 5.21 5.54 7.77
N LEU A 72 4.52 5.74 6.65
CA LEU A 72 4.10 7.07 6.18
C LEU A 72 3.15 7.75 7.19
N LEU A 73 2.24 6.98 7.79
CA LEU A 73 1.32 7.48 8.80
C LEU A 73 2.06 7.94 10.05
N ALA A 74 3.03 7.16 10.52
CA ALA A 74 3.84 7.51 11.68
C ALA A 74 4.66 8.78 11.41
N GLU A 75 5.32 8.87 10.25
CA GLU A 75 6.06 10.07 9.86
C GLU A 75 5.14 11.30 9.78
N ASN A 76 3.95 11.14 9.19
CA ASN A 76 3.03 12.27 9.06
C ASN A 76 2.37 12.68 10.39
N ALA A 77 2.07 11.72 11.26
CA ALA A 77 1.56 11.97 12.60
C ALA A 77 2.59 12.72 13.46
N ASP A 78 3.88 12.48 13.25
CA ASP A 78 4.96 13.18 13.95
C ASP A 78 4.93 14.70 13.72
N TYR A 79 4.52 15.16 12.52
CA TYR A 79 4.28 16.59 12.27
C TYR A 79 3.14 17.15 13.11
N LEU A 80 2.03 16.40 13.25
CA LEU A 80 0.86 16.84 14.02
C LEU A 80 1.12 16.84 15.52
N ILE A 81 1.79 15.80 16.03
CA ILE A 81 2.08 15.64 17.46
C ILE A 81 3.01 16.75 17.95
N HIS A 82 4.03 17.08 17.16
CA HIS A 82 5.03 18.09 17.51
C HIS A 82 4.72 19.50 16.99
N GLY A 83 3.53 19.72 16.41
CA GLY A 83 3.10 21.04 15.93
C GLY A 83 3.97 21.62 14.80
N ARG A 84 4.63 20.79 13.99
CA ARG A 84 5.43 21.26 12.85
C ARG A 84 4.52 21.59 11.67
N GLU A 85 4.81 22.70 11.00
CA GLU A 85 4.03 23.11 9.83
C GLU A 85 4.27 22.17 8.64
N LYS A 86 3.22 21.48 8.22
CA LYS A 86 3.16 20.74 6.96
C LYS A 86 1.78 20.96 6.35
N SER A 87 1.75 21.55 5.16
CA SER A 87 0.50 21.81 4.45
C SER A 87 -0.30 20.51 4.25
N GLY A 88 -1.58 20.54 4.61
CA GLY A 88 -2.48 19.39 4.47
C GLY A 88 -2.19 18.21 5.42
N ALA A 89 -1.38 18.40 6.48
CA ALA A 89 -1.00 17.30 7.38
C ALA A 89 -2.19 16.51 7.94
N VAL A 90 -3.27 17.18 8.38
CA VAL A 90 -4.48 16.51 8.90
C VAL A 90 -5.15 15.67 7.82
N PHE A 91 -5.37 16.24 6.64
CA PHE A 91 -5.99 15.54 5.52
C PHE A 91 -5.18 14.30 5.10
N TYR A 92 -3.86 14.44 5.05
CA TYR A 92 -2.97 13.35 4.69
C TYR A 92 -2.94 12.25 5.77
N THR A 93 -2.94 12.60 7.06
CA THR A 93 -3.05 11.64 8.17
C THR A 93 -4.35 10.82 8.10
N VAL A 94 -5.49 11.49 7.89
CA VAL A 94 -6.79 10.80 7.77
C VAL A 94 -6.79 9.86 6.57
N THR A 95 -6.26 10.33 5.43
CA THR A 95 -6.15 9.51 4.21
C THR A 95 -5.30 8.26 4.44
N LEU A 96 -4.12 8.41 5.06
CA LEU A 96 -3.23 7.29 5.40
C LEU A 96 -3.88 6.33 6.39
N ALA A 97 -4.62 6.82 7.39
CA ALA A 97 -5.34 5.98 8.33
C ALA A 97 -6.41 5.12 7.63
N LEU A 98 -7.19 5.72 6.72
CA LEU A 98 -8.18 4.99 5.92
C LEU A 98 -7.53 3.95 5.00
N MET A 99 -6.42 4.31 4.36
CA MET A 99 -5.62 3.39 3.53
C MET A 99 -5.11 2.20 4.36
N LEU A 100 -4.63 2.44 5.58
CA LEU A 100 -4.17 1.39 6.49
C LEU A 100 -5.32 0.46 6.89
N LEU A 101 -6.50 1.00 7.19
CA LEU A 101 -7.69 0.20 7.49
C LEU A 101 -8.09 -0.71 6.33
N VAL A 102 -8.01 -0.21 5.09
CA VAL A 102 -8.24 -1.03 3.88
C VAL A 102 -7.21 -2.15 3.78
N GLY A 103 -5.93 -1.85 4.03
CA GLY A 103 -4.86 -2.84 4.03
C GLY A 103 -5.06 -3.93 5.08
N VAL A 104 -5.35 -3.54 6.33
CA VAL A 104 -5.62 -4.48 7.43
C VAL A 104 -6.83 -5.36 7.10
N TRP A 105 -7.92 -4.76 6.62
CA TRP A 105 -9.09 -5.50 6.17
C TRP A 105 -8.75 -6.52 5.08
N ALA A 106 -7.92 -6.14 4.10
CA ALA A 106 -7.50 -7.01 3.02
C ALA A 106 -6.68 -8.21 3.52
N VAL A 107 -5.74 -7.99 4.46
CA VAL A 107 -4.97 -9.05 5.14
C VAL A 107 -5.91 -9.99 5.90
N THR A 108 -6.82 -9.45 6.72
CA THR A 108 -7.78 -10.25 7.50
C THR A 108 -8.67 -11.09 6.58
N ARG A 109 -9.15 -10.51 5.47
CA ARG A 109 -9.93 -11.23 4.46
C ARG A 109 -9.11 -12.33 3.79
N GLY A 110 -7.85 -12.06 3.43
CA GLY A 110 -6.94 -13.05 2.87
C GLY A 110 -6.71 -14.24 3.81
N LEU A 111 -6.44 -13.97 5.09
CA LEU A 111 -6.28 -15.01 6.13
C LEU A 111 -7.54 -15.86 6.30
N ASN A 112 -8.72 -15.22 6.34
CA ASN A 112 -9.99 -15.94 6.44
C ASN A 112 -10.26 -16.83 5.22
N LEU A 113 -9.86 -16.40 4.02
CA LEU A 113 -9.98 -17.22 2.81
C LEU A 113 -8.99 -18.40 2.82
N ALA A 114 -7.75 -18.18 3.28
CA ALA A 114 -6.75 -19.24 3.41
C ALA A 114 -7.18 -20.32 4.41
N ARG A 115 -7.79 -19.91 5.54
CA ARG A 115 -8.31 -20.84 6.57
C ARG A 115 -9.45 -21.71 6.05
N ARG A 116 -10.32 -21.19 5.19
CA ARG A 116 -11.46 -21.93 4.61
C ARG A 116 -11.07 -22.94 3.53
N ARG A 117 -9.84 -22.87 3.00
CA ARG A 117 -9.32 -23.76 1.96
C ARG A 117 -8.50 -24.93 2.52
N ARG A 118 -8.23 -24.92 3.83
CA ARG A 118 -7.66 -26.04 4.58
C ARG A 118 -8.78 -26.85 5.17
#